data_AF-A0A7R6VYS4-F1
#
_entry.id   AF-A0A7R6VYS4-F1
#
_cell.length_a   1.000
_cell.length_b   1.000
_cell.length_c   1.000
_cell.angle_alpha   90.00
_cell.angle_beta   90.00
_cell.angle_gamma   90.00
#
_symmetry.space_group_name_H-M   'P 1'
#
loop_
_entity.id
_entity.type
_entity.pdbx_description
1 polymer ?
#
loop_
_entity_poly.entity_id
_entity_poly.type
_entity_poly.pdbx_seq_one_letter_code
_entity_poly.pdbx_strand_id
1 'polypeptide(L)'
;MNLNSTLFIQFLVFFIFVGFTKKFIWPPLIEALDNRKKKISDILASANSEKEKLSHDRKRIHEELIATHEENKKRINLTEKQCKLIIEKSKKTATEEANLIFSNARIEIIQQINIARENLHNEIVNLAIKSAEKILNNKITIEVNSNLLNQLKTEL
;
A
#
# COMPACT_ATOMS: atom_id res chain seq x y z
N MET A 1 -95.61 -58.80 7.63
CA MET A 1 -94.46 -59.41 8.32
C MET A 1 -94.32 -58.72 9.66
N ASN A 2 -94.35 -59.49 10.74
CA ASN A 2 -94.44 -58.96 12.11
C ASN A 2 -93.27 -58.04 12.44
N LEU A 3 -93.57 -56.97 13.17
CA LEU A 3 -92.56 -56.10 13.80
C LEU A 3 -91.84 -56.93 14.88
N ASN A 4 -90.94 -57.78 14.43
CA ASN A 4 -90.23 -58.74 15.28
C ASN A 4 -89.10 -58.04 16.01
N SER A 5 -88.80 -58.52 17.22
CA SER A 5 -87.72 -58.08 18.12
C SER A 5 -86.39 -57.76 17.40
N THR A 6 -86.11 -58.45 16.29
CA THR A 6 -84.98 -58.20 15.37
C THR A 6 -84.83 -56.75 14.93
N LEU A 7 -85.91 -56.00 14.67
CA LEU A 7 -85.82 -54.58 14.30
C LEU A 7 -85.31 -53.72 15.48
N PHE A 8 -85.76 -54.00 16.70
CA PHE A 8 -85.31 -53.27 17.89
C PHE A 8 -83.84 -53.56 18.21
N ILE A 9 -83.43 -54.82 18.13
CA ILE A 9 -82.02 -55.22 18.25
C ILE A 9 -81.17 -54.54 17.16
N GLN A 10 -81.66 -54.49 15.91
CA GLN A 10 -80.95 -53.84 14.81
C GLN A 10 -80.74 -52.33 15.05
N PHE A 11 -81.74 -51.62 15.57
CA PHE A 11 -81.61 -50.21 15.93
C PHE A 11 -80.61 -50.02 17.08
N LEU A 12 -80.64 -50.88 18.10
CA LEU A 12 -79.69 -50.81 19.23
C LEU A 12 -78.25 -50.99 18.74
N VAL A 13 -78.00 -51.99 17.89
CA VAL A 13 -76.68 -52.22 17.28
C VAL A 13 -76.26 -51.05 16.40
N PHE A 14 -77.18 -50.48 15.61
CA PHE A 14 -76.91 -49.30 14.79
C PHE A 14 -76.49 -48.09 15.63
N PHE A 15 -77.21 -47.79 16.72
CA PHE A 15 -76.86 -46.68 17.61
C PHE A 15 -75.52 -46.89 18.32
N ILE A 16 -75.22 -48.11 18.78
CA ILE A 16 -73.91 -48.46 19.37
C ILE A 16 -72.80 -48.27 18.33
N PHE A 17 -73.02 -48.71 17.08
CA PHE A 17 -72.06 -48.55 15.99
C PHE A 17 -71.83 -47.07 15.62
N VAL A 18 -72.88 -46.26 15.55
CA VAL A 18 -72.77 -44.80 15.32
C VAL A 18 -72.03 -44.12 16.48
N GLY A 19 -72.30 -44.52 17.72
CA GLY A 19 -71.56 -44.03 18.89
C GLY A 19 -70.07 -44.40 18.85
N PHE A 20 -69.76 -45.65 18.49
CA PHE A 20 -68.39 -46.13 18.34
C PHE A 20 -67.65 -45.40 17.22
N THR A 21 -68.26 -45.27 16.04
CA THR A 21 -67.66 -44.57 14.91
C THR A 21 -67.41 -43.09 15.21
N LYS A 22 -68.39 -42.38 15.81
CA LYS A 22 -68.24 -40.99 16.24
C LYS A 22 -67.11 -40.81 17.25
N LYS A 23 -66.92 -41.75 18.18
CA LYS A 23 -65.92 -41.62 19.25
C LYS A 23 -64.51 -42.07 18.83
N PHE A 24 -64.39 -43.11 18.02
CA PHE A 24 -63.10 -43.73 17.71
C PHE A 24 -62.57 -43.43 16.30
N ILE A 25 -63.44 -43.21 15.31
CA ILE A 25 -63.03 -43.06 13.90
C ILE A 25 -63.02 -41.59 13.47
N TRP A 26 -64.00 -40.80 13.90
CA TRP A 26 -64.07 -39.38 13.53
C TRP A 26 -62.93 -38.51 14.09
N PRO A 27 -62.51 -38.65 15.37
CA PRO A 27 -61.40 -37.84 15.90
C PRO A 27 -60.06 -38.01 15.17
N PRO A 28 -59.54 -39.23 14.93
CA PRO A 28 -58.27 -39.38 14.21
C PRO A 28 -58.35 -38.93 12.74
N LEU A 29 -59.54 -39.01 12.12
CA LEU A 29 -59.74 -38.54 10.75
C LEU A 29 -59.67 -37.00 10.65
N ILE A 30 -60.32 -36.30 11.58
CA ILE A 30 -60.29 -34.83 11.63
C ILE A 30 -58.87 -34.35 12.00
N GLU A 31 -58.24 -35.00 12.98
CA GLU A 31 -56.86 -34.67 13.38
C GLU A 31 -55.87 -34.86 12.23
N ALA A 32 -56.00 -35.93 11.43
CA ALA A 32 -55.18 -36.14 10.24
C ALA A 32 -55.40 -35.05 9.17
N LEU A 33 -56.64 -34.58 8.98
CA LEU A 33 -56.96 -33.50 8.04
C LEU A 33 -56.42 -32.15 8.53
N ASP A 34 -56.57 -31.84 9.81
CA ASP A 34 -56.08 -30.59 10.39
C ASP A 34 -54.55 -30.55 10.44
N ASN A 35 -53.89 -31.67 10.73
CA ASN A 35 -52.42 -31.78 10.61
C ASN A 35 -51.93 -31.50 9.19
N ARG A 36 -52.64 -31.98 8.15
CA ARG A 36 -52.29 -31.68 6.76
C ARG A 36 -52.50 -30.21 6.42
N LYS A 37 -53.63 -29.62 6.82
CA LYS A 37 -53.89 -28.19 6.62
C LYS A 37 -52.84 -27.33 7.31
N LYS A 38 -52.54 -27.64 8.57
CA LYS A 38 -51.53 -26.93 9.36
C LYS A 38 -50.15 -27.04 8.72
N LYS A 39 -49.73 -28.25 8.32
CA LYS A 39 -48.44 -28.46 7.64
C LYS A 39 -48.33 -27.65 6.34
N ILE A 40 -49.39 -27.59 5.54
CA ILE A 40 -49.39 -26.79 4.29
C ILE A 40 -49.29 -25.30 4.63
N SER A 41 -50.07 -24.83 5.60
CA SER A 41 -50.03 -23.44 6.07
C SER A 41 -48.64 -23.05 6.58
N ASP A 42 -48.02 -23.90 7.40
CA ASP A 42 -46.71 -23.66 7.99
C ASP A 42 -45.61 -23.65 6.91
N ILE A 43 -45.68 -24.55 5.92
CA ILE A 43 -44.74 -24.57 4.79
C ILE A 43 -44.89 -23.31 3.94
N LEU A 44 -46.12 -22.89 3.63
CA LEU A 44 -46.37 -21.68 2.84
C LEU A 44 -45.92 -20.41 3.59
N ALA A 45 -46.22 -20.32 4.88
CA ALA A 45 -45.78 -19.20 5.72
C ALA A 45 -44.25 -19.14 5.82
N SER A 46 -43.60 -20.29 6.01
CA SER A 46 -42.13 -20.39 6.06
C SER A 46 -41.49 -19.99 4.73
N ALA A 47 -42.03 -20.47 3.60
CA ALA A 47 -41.53 -20.14 2.27
C ALA A 47 -41.67 -18.64 1.95
N ASN A 48 -42.76 -18.01 2.36
CA ASN A 48 -42.93 -16.56 2.19
C ASN A 48 -41.94 -15.77 3.07
N SER A 49 -41.80 -16.14 4.34
CA SER A 49 -40.83 -15.50 5.24
C SER A 49 -39.39 -15.66 4.73
N GLU A 50 -39.05 -16.83 4.19
CA GLU A 50 -37.72 -17.08 3.62
C GLU A 50 -37.46 -16.26 2.35
N LYS A 51 -38.46 -16.10 1.48
CA LYS A 51 -38.37 -15.19 0.32
C LYS A 51 -38.15 -13.74 0.74
N GLU A 52 -38.87 -13.27 1.76
CA GLU A 52 -38.69 -11.92 2.30
C GLU A 52 -37.29 -11.74 2.90
N LYS A 53 -36.81 -12.70 3.70
CA LYS A 53 -35.45 -12.70 4.25
C LYS A 53 -34.40 -12.68 3.13
N LEU A 54 -34.56 -13.51 2.10
CA LEU A 54 -33.66 -13.53 0.94
C LEU A 54 -33.66 -12.18 0.21
N SER A 55 -34.82 -11.54 0.05
CA SER A 55 -34.89 -10.21 -0.56
C SER A 55 -34.20 -9.16 0.31
N HIS A 56 -34.38 -9.21 1.63
CA HIS A 56 -33.74 -8.29 2.57
C HIS A 56 -32.22 -8.48 2.58
N ASP A 57 -31.74 -9.73 2.66
CA ASP A 57 -30.33 -10.06 2.63
C ASP A 57 -29.67 -9.64 1.31
N ARG A 58 -30.35 -9.85 0.17
CA ARG A 58 -29.86 -9.35 -1.13
C ARG A 58 -29.72 -7.83 -1.16
N LYS A 59 -30.70 -7.09 -0.60
CA LYS A 59 -30.62 -5.62 -0.51
C LYS A 59 -29.44 -5.19 0.37
N ARG A 60 -29.30 -5.79 1.56
CA ARG A 60 -28.19 -5.52 2.47
C ARG A 60 -26.83 -5.80 1.82
N ILE A 61 -26.66 -6.95 1.17
CA ILE A 61 -25.43 -7.31 0.46
C ILE A 61 -25.15 -6.30 -0.66
N HIS A 62 -26.17 -5.86 -1.38
CA HIS A 62 -26.00 -4.88 -2.44
C HIS A 62 -25.57 -3.51 -1.90
N GLU A 63 -26.17 -3.05 -0.81
CA GLU A 63 -25.80 -1.82 -0.11
C GLU A 63 -24.36 -1.90 0.44
N GLU A 64 -23.98 -3.01 1.06
CA GLU A 64 -22.61 -3.26 1.54
C GLU A 64 -21.61 -3.28 0.37
N LEU A 65 -21.95 -3.88 -0.76
CA LEU A 65 -21.10 -3.87 -1.97
C LEU A 65 -20.91 -2.45 -2.53
N ILE A 66 -21.97 -1.63 -2.56
CA ILE A 66 -21.86 -0.23 -2.99
C ILE A 66 -20.99 0.54 -2.01
N ALA A 67 -21.23 0.42 -0.70
CA ALA A 67 -20.48 1.11 0.33
C ALA A 67 -18.98 0.75 0.29
N THR A 68 -18.65 -0.53 0.18
CA THR A 68 -17.26 -1.00 0.06
C THR A 68 -16.60 -0.53 -1.23
N HIS A 69 -17.32 -0.50 -2.35
CA HIS A 69 -16.80 0.08 -3.59
C HIS A 69 -16.51 1.57 -3.47
N GLU A 70 -17.38 2.35 -2.83
CA GLU A 70 -17.16 3.76 -2.58
C GLU A 70 -15.98 4.01 -1.63
N GLU A 71 -15.87 3.23 -0.55
CA GLU A 71 -14.75 3.30 0.38
C GLU A 71 -13.42 2.98 -0.31
N ASN A 72 -13.39 1.92 -1.12
CA ASN A 72 -12.21 1.55 -1.90
C ASN A 72 -11.81 2.66 -2.89
N LYS A 73 -12.78 3.26 -3.59
CA LYS A 73 -12.52 4.41 -4.47
C LYS A 73 -11.95 5.60 -3.71
N LYS A 74 -12.51 5.92 -2.54
CA LYS A 74 -12.01 6.99 -1.66
C LYS A 74 -10.57 6.70 -1.21
N ARG A 75 -10.29 5.46 -0.78
CA ARG A 75 -8.96 5.03 -0.35
C ARG A 75 -7.93 5.13 -1.47
N ILE A 76 -8.27 4.67 -2.69
CA ILE A 76 -7.40 4.78 -3.86
C ILE A 76 -7.07 6.25 -4.15
N ASN A 77 -8.09 7.13 -4.18
CA ASN A 77 -7.88 8.56 -4.43
C ASN A 77 -6.99 9.22 -3.34
N LEU A 78 -7.20 8.88 -2.07
CA LEU A 78 -6.36 9.36 -0.98
C LEU A 78 -4.91 8.89 -1.14
N THR A 79 -4.68 7.62 -1.47
CA THR A 79 -3.35 7.07 -1.72
C THR A 79 -2.68 7.74 -2.93
N GLU A 80 -3.40 7.96 -4.03
CA GLU A 80 -2.86 8.67 -5.19
C GLU A 80 -2.43 10.11 -4.85
N LYS A 81 -3.23 10.83 -4.07
CA LYS A 81 -2.88 12.17 -3.58
C LYS A 81 -1.64 12.14 -2.68
N GLN A 82 -1.56 11.19 -1.75
CA GLN A 82 -0.41 11.02 -0.88
C GLN A 82 0.86 10.68 -1.68
N CYS A 83 0.77 9.77 -2.65
CA CYS A 83 1.88 9.43 -3.54
C CYS A 83 2.37 10.67 -4.31
N LYS A 84 1.46 11.48 -4.88
CA LYS A 84 1.83 12.73 -5.55
C LYS A 84 2.55 13.70 -4.62
N LEU A 85 2.02 13.90 -3.40
CA LEU A 85 2.65 14.76 -2.39
C LEU A 85 4.04 14.25 -1.98
N ILE A 86 4.20 12.94 -1.82
CA ILE A 86 5.51 12.32 -1.52
C ILE A 86 6.47 12.56 -2.67
N ILE A 87 6.05 12.33 -3.91
CA ILE A 87 6.89 12.55 -5.10
C ILE A 87 7.31 14.03 -5.21
N GLU A 88 6.38 14.96 -5.01
CA GLU A 88 6.69 16.40 -5.03
C GLU A 88 7.66 16.79 -3.90
N LYS A 89 7.43 16.29 -2.67
CA LYS A 89 8.32 16.52 -1.54
C LYS A 89 9.72 15.95 -1.81
N SER A 90 9.81 14.71 -2.29
CA SER A 90 11.08 14.07 -2.63
C SER A 90 11.81 14.82 -3.75
N LYS A 91 11.10 15.30 -4.78
CA LYS A 91 11.70 16.14 -5.83
C LYS A 91 12.25 17.44 -5.25
N LYS A 92 11.48 18.10 -4.39
CA LYS A 92 11.91 19.35 -3.75
C LYS A 92 13.17 19.14 -2.91
N THR A 93 13.17 18.13 -2.04
CA THR A 93 14.34 17.78 -1.22
C THR A 93 15.55 17.43 -2.10
N ALA A 94 15.37 16.64 -3.16
CA ALA A 94 16.45 16.32 -4.09
C ALA A 94 17.03 17.58 -4.77
N THR A 95 16.20 18.56 -5.16
CA THR A 95 16.69 19.82 -5.73
C THR A 95 17.42 20.68 -4.69
N GLU A 96 16.95 20.70 -3.44
CA GLU A 96 17.61 21.42 -2.34
C GLU A 96 18.97 20.81 -2.02
N GLU A 97 19.05 19.47 -1.92
CA GLU A 97 20.31 18.75 -1.71
C GLU A 97 21.27 18.92 -2.89
N ALA A 98 20.78 18.85 -4.13
CA ALA A 98 21.60 19.09 -5.31
C ALA A 98 22.21 20.50 -5.30
N ASN A 99 21.42 21.53 -4.97
CA ASN A 99 21.91 22.90 -4.85
C ASN A 99 22.97 23.04 -3.75
N LEU A 100 22.78 22.35 -2.62
CA LEU A 100 23.75 22.34 -1.52
C LEU A 100 25.06 21.68 -1.95
N ILE A 101 25.00 20.53 -2.63
CA ILE A 101 26.18 19.85 -3.19
C ILE A 101 26.91 20.77 -4.18
N PHE A 102 26.18 21.42 -5.10
CA PHE A 102 26.77 22.36 -6.04
C PHE A 102 27.45 23.56 -5.36
N SER A 103 26.82 24.11 -4.30
CA SER A 103 27.41 25.19 -3.51
C SER A 103 28.70 24.75 -2.84
N ASN A 104 28.71 23.58 -2.21
CA ASN A 104 29.90 23.02 -1.55
C ASN A 104 31.01 22.73 -2.56
N ALA A 105 30.68 22.13 -3.70
CA ALA A 105 31.65 21.88 -4.77
C ALA A 105 32.28 23.18 -5.29
N ARG A 106 31.51 24.27 -5.41
CA ARG A 106 32.07 25.59 -5.78
C ARG A 106 33.04 26.12 -4.74
N ILE A 107 32.73 25.97 -3.45
CA ILE A 107 33.61 26.39 -2.35
C ILE A 107 34.91 25.57 -2.39
N GLU A 108 34.80 24.25 -2.55
CA GLU A 108 35.96 23.35 -2.69
C GLU A 108 36.82 23.71 -3.89
N ILE A 109 36.22 23.98 -5.06
CA ILE A 109 36.97 24.40 -6.26
C ILE A 109 37.76 25.69 -5.99
N ILE A 110 37.15 26.69 -5.34
CA ILE A 110 37.85 27.94 -5.01
C ILE A 110 39.01 27.68 -4.05
N GLN A 111 38.81 26.83 -3.05
CA GLN A 111 39.86 26.44 -2.11
C GLN A 111 41.01 25.72 -2.84
N GLN A 112 40.70 24.78 -3.74
CA GLN A 112 41.70 24.07 -4.54
C GLN A 112 42.48 25.01 -5.48
N ILE A 113 41.82 26.00 -6.08
CA ILE A 113 42.48 27.03 -6.90
C ILE A 113 43.47 27.84 -6.05
N ASN A 114 43.11 28.20 -4.82
CA ASN A 114 44.01 28.94 -3.93
C ASN A 114 45.23 28.10 -3.54
N ILE A 115 45.03 26.82 -3.20
CA ILE A 115 46.13 25.88 -2.92
C ILE A 115 47.04 25.71 -4.16
N ALA A 116 46.47 25.56 -5.35
CA ALA A 116 47.23 25.45 -6.59
C ALA A 116 48.04 26.72 -6.89
N ARG A 117 47.49 27.91 -6.60
CA ARG A 117 48.22 29.19 -6.73
C ARG A 117 49.38 29.28 -5.76
N GLU A 118 49.20 28.85 -4.52
CA GLU A 118 50.27 28.82 -3.51
C GLU A 118 51.39 27.86 -3.91
N ASN A 119 51.04 26.67 -4.41
CA ASN A 119 52.01 25.72 -4.94
C ASN A 119 52.79 26.28 -6.13
N LEU A 120 52.11 26.91 -7.10
CA LEU A 120 52.77 27.58 -8.24
C LEU A 120 53.69 28.71 -7.79
N HIS A 121 53.30 29.47 -6.76
CA HIS A 121 54.14 30.52 -6.20
C HIS A 121 55.44 29.93 -5.63
N ASN A 122 55.34 28.86 -4.85
CA ASN A 122 56.50 28.15 -4.30
C ASN A 122 57.43 27.61 -5.40
N GLU A 123 56.87 27.06 -6.48
CA GLU A 123 57.64 26.62 -7.65
C GLU A 123 58.37 27.76 -8.35
N ILE A 124 57.72 28.92 -8.53
CA ILE A 124 58.33 30.12 -9.12
C ILE A 124 59.47 30.64 -8.25
N VAL A 125 59.29 30.68 -6.92
CA VAL A 125 60.34 31.10 -5.99
C VAL A 125 61.55 30.17 -6.10
N ASN A 126 61.34 28.86 -6.15
CA ASN A 126 62.42 27.89 -6.32
C ASN A 126 63.14 28.05 -7.68
N LEU A 127 62.40 28.28 -8.76
CA LEU A 127 62.96 28.59 -10.09
C LEU A 127 63.76 29.90 -10.11
N ALA A 128 63.29 30.92 -9.39
CA ALA A 128 63.98 32.21 -9.27
C ALA A 128 65.30 32.07 -8.52
N ILE A 129 65.34 31.29 -7.42
CA ILE A 129 66.56 30.99 -6.67
C ILE A 129 67.56 30.24 -7.57
N LYS A 130 67.13 29.17 -8.27
CA LYS A 130 68.00 28.44 -9.21
C LYS A 130 68.54 29.32 -10.33
N SER A 131 67.73 30.27 -10.81
CA SER A 131 68.15 31.23 -11.84
C SER A 131 69.17 32.23 -11.28
N ALA A 132 68.96 32.71 -10.06
CA ALA A 132 69.91 33.58 -9.36
C ALA A 132 71.25 32.85 -9.08
N GLU A 133 71.22 31.59 -8.64
CA GLU A 133 72.41 30.74 -8.48
C GLU A 133 73.16 30.57 -9.81
N LYS A 134 72.44 30.33 -10.91
CA LYS A 134 73.04 30.18 -12.25
C LYS A 134 73.69 31.48 -12.74
N ILE A 135 73.05 32.63 -12.52
CA ILE A 135 73.62 33.95 -12.86
C ILE A 135 74.85 34.25 -12.00
N LEU A 136 74.79 33.94 -10.70
CA LEU A 136 75.91 34.15 -9.78
C LEU A 136 77.11 33.26 -10.15
N ASN A 137 76.88 31.97 -10.43
CA ASN A 137 77.92 31.05 -10.91
C ASN A 137 78.56 31.52 -12.24
N ASN A 138 77.75 32.03 -13.19
CA ASN A 138 78.27 32.60 -14.42
C ASN A 138 79.10 33.88 -14.19
N LYS A 139 78.67 34.78 -13.30
CA LYS A 139 79.44 35.98 -12.96
C LYS A 139 80.75 35.64 -12.26
N ILE A 140 80.73 34.72 -11.29
CA ILE A 140 81.93 34.23 -10.60
C ILE A 140 82.89 33.62 -11.62
N THR A 141 82.41 32.85 -12.60
CA THR A 141 83.29 32.27 -13.63
C THR A 141 83.94 33.34 -14.50
N ILE A 142 83.22 34.39 -14.90
CA ILE A 142 83.79 35.49 -15.70
C ILE A 142 84.84 36.27 -14.91
N GLU A 143 84.56 36.57 -13.64
CA GLU A 143 85.45 37.35 -12.76
C GLU A 143 86.68 36.53 -12.33
N VAL A 144 86.50 35.26 -11.97
CA VAL A 144 87.58 34.31 -11.61
C VAL A 144 88.46 33.98 -12.82
N ASN A 145 87.90 33.88 -14.03
CA ASN A 145 88.69 33.59 -15.23
C ASN A 145 89.58 34.79 -15.64
N SER A 146 89.15 36.03 -15.40
CA SER A 146 90.00 37.21 -15.63
C SER A 146 91.16 37.32 -14.61
N ASN A 147 90.92 36.95 -13.35
CA ASN A 147 91.97 36.96 -12.33
C ASN A 147 92.99 35.81 -12.50
N LEU A 148 92.55 34.62 -12.89
CA LEU A 148 93.46 33.50 -13.18
C LEU A 148 94.30 33.74 -14.45
N LEU A 149 93.73 34.35 -15.49
CA LEU A 149 94.48 34.70 -16.70
C LEU A 149 95.47 35.84 -16.47
N ASN A 150 95.17 36.78 -15.57
CA ASN A 150 96.12 37.83 -15.19
C ASN A 150 97.24 37.30 -14.30
N GLN A 151 96.95 36.41 -13.35
CA GLN A 151 98.01 35.80 -12.51
C GLN A 151 98.95 34.91 -13.34
N LEU A 152 98.44 34.13 -14.30
CA LEU A 152 99.27 33.33 -15.21
C LEU A 152 100.10 34.16 -16.20
N LYS A 153 99.77 35.44 -16.42
CA LYS A 153 100.54 36.34 -17.28
C LYS A 153 101.63 37.11 -16.55
N THR A 154 101.71 36.98 -15.22
CA THR A 154 102.75 37.61 -14.38
C THR A 154 103.87 36.65 -13.96
N GLU A 155 103.78 35.37 -14.31
CA GLU A 155 104.83 34.35 -14.06
C GLU A 155 105.60 33.91 -15.33
N LEU A 156 105.55 34.71 -16.40
CA LEU A 156 106.45 34.64 -17.57
C LEU A 156 107.09 36.00 -17.81
#